data_AF-A0A261FIV1-F1
#
_entry.id   AF-A0A261FIV1-F1
#
_cell.length_a   1.000
_cell.length_b   1.000
_cell.length_c   1.000
_cell.angle_alpha   90.00
_cell.angle_beta   90.00
_cell.angle_gamma   90.00
#
_symmetry.space_group_name_H-M   'P 1'
#
loop_
_entity.id
_entity.type
_entity.pdbx_description
1 polymer ?
#
loop_
_entity_poly.entity_id
_entity_poly.type
_entity_poly.pdbx_seq_one_letter_code
_entity_poly.pdbx_strand_id
1 'polypeptide(L)'
;MGNTKEQEPSRTSYFYGPGFGDIVRVITTTKANIGKSIEDITAKAASKPIVPSLIIMVPQVALRYIYWLFSAGSMVIASAFICLAMLLPHVIGFVLIDIIGIVLSQIARLFDLLYFQIRKVSNVCDTCHNRFALPVYVCDQCGAKHLALLPGKYGILHHTCTCGQKLACSVLDRKHPRRDLQALCPFCYKAGREESVLSSNSRAICIPVVGGASAGKSAFITAYAQSVIDDIAPKNGLHVRFYDNDRERMYQSMTAAYRSGIVEKTATVTEQDRSSTISFSFFLEGDGLVPSRLMQILDIAGETFVNGAENEGQNQYEHCEGIVLVIDPLSIRDFAAKCKDSLDPGDSGSISNAPLEDVRSALHIKLQNVSDTDRNGRIRTPLAVVINKIDSTPLLEERIGSKAVNAVMAADPETFTDPANTTDFLCRQFLMDYDMGDVVAHIEQDFATSRFFAVSSIGHTAGNGKGFEPYNVTDVVDWILDIQDPALGKALGARTYAKADLPVKEPVYGLFDQILENARVQAAAQAQAASQPQAAPSQATPQPMPTPTQSSSATTGVPEQPTTATPTPSAWGSSYAQSQTAPNPQPEPASQPQPARTVEPAGSSPSPAQLETPPAKPKRPVSPLAPRRPQPRKRH
;
A
#
# COMPACT_ATOMS: atom_id res chain seq x y z
N MET A 1 15.89 -30.98 6.05
CA MET A 1 15.73 -30.78 7.51
C MET A 1 14.39 -31.34 7.95
N GLY A 2 14.22 -31.62 9.25
CA GLY A 2 13.04 -32.33 9.76
C GLY A 2 11.72 -31.60 9.48
N ASN A 3 10.67 -32.34 9.12
CA ASN A 3 9.34 -31.79 8.88
C ASN A 3 8.57 -31.63 10.20
N THR A 4 9.17 -30.90 11.15
CA THR A 4 8.46 -30.36 12.32
C THR A 4 7.46 -29.33 11.83
N LYS A 5 6.27 -29.80 11.44
CA LYS A 5 5.08 -28.97 11.40
C LYS A 5 4.94 -28.36 12.80
N GLU A 6 5.20 -27.06 12.92
CA GLU A 6 4.89 -26.30 14.13
C GLU A 6 3.42 -26.58 14.47
N GLN A 7 3.19 -27.25 15.60
CA GLN A 7 1.84 -27.64 15.97
C GLN A 7 1.13 -26.39 16.46
N GLU A 8 0.15 -25.90 15.69
CA GLU A 8 -0.63 -24.73 16.10
C GLU A 8 -1.20 -24.99 17.50
N PRO A 9 -0.98 -24.09 18.48
CA PRO A 9 -1.35 -24.29 19.89
C PRO A 9 -2.85 -24.10 20.13
N SER A 10 -3.67 -24.64 19.23
CA SER A 10 -5.13 -24.60 19.21
C SER A 10 -5.69 -26.01 19.45
N ARG A 11 -6.69 -26.12 20.33
CA ARG A 11 -7.45 -27.36 20.55
C ARG A 11 -8.28 -27.67 19.29
N THR A 12 -8.38 -28.95 18.90
CA THR A 12 -9.28 -29.35 17.81
C THR A 12 -10.73 -29.13 18.20
N SER A 13 -11.54 -28.67 17.23
CA SER A 13 -12.98 -28.55 17.38
C SER A 13 -13.62 -29.94 17.58
N TYR A 14 -14.73 -30.02 18.32
CA TYR A 14 -15.42 -31.26 18.70
C TYR A 14 -15.72 -32.17 17.48
N PHE A 15 -16.14 -31.54 16.37
CA PHE A 15 -16.35 -32.11 15.04
C PHE A 15 -15.10 -32.84 14.51
N TYR A 16 -13.94 -32.19 14.56
CA TYR A 16 -12.69 -32.67 13.97
C TYR A 16 -11.87 -33.60 14.89
N GLY A 17 -12.51 -34.30 15.84
CA GLY A 17 -11.83 -35.32 16.64
C GLY A 17 -12.62 -35.87 17.83
N PRO A 18 -12.86 -35.07 18.90
CA PRO A 18 -13.42 -35.56 20.16
C PRO A 18 -14.72 -36.37 20.02
N GLY A 19 -15.67 -35.93 19.19
CA GLY A 19 -16.95 -36.63 19.02
C GLY A 19 -16.82 -38.05 18.43
N PHE A 20 -15.83 -38.28 17.55
CA PHE A 20 -15.51 -39.63 17.06
C PHE A 20 -14.92 -40.51 18.18
N GLY A 21 -14.14 -39.92 19.10
CA GLY A 21 -13.64 -40.60 20.29
C GLY A 21 -14.75 -41.06 21.23
N ASP A 22 -15.77 -40.22 21.43
CA ASP A 22 -16.93 -40.57 22.25
C ASP A 22 -17.83 -41.63 21.57
N ILE A 23 -18.01 -41.59 20.25
CA ILE A 23 -18.69 -42.68 19.51
C ILE A 23 -17.97 -44.02 19.69
N VAL A 24 -16.63 -44.05 19.55
CA VAL A 24 -15.82 -45.26 19.79
C VAL A 24 -15.93 -45.73 21.24
N ARG A 25 -15.95 -44.82 22.22
CA ARG A 25 -16.16 -45.13 23.64
C ARG A 25 -17.54 -45.75 23.90
N VAL A 26 -18.61 -45.23 23.29
CA VAL A 26 -19.97 -45.80 23.41
C VAL A 26 -20.03 -47.20 22.81
N ILE A 27 -19.48 -47.41 21.61
CA ILE A 27 -19.48 -48.72 20.94
C ILE A 27 -18.71 -49.76 21.76
N THR A 28 -17.51 -49.41 22.25
CA THR A 28 -16.67 -50.32 23.05
C THR A 28 -17.30 -50.64 24.41
N THR A 29 -17.90 -49.66 25.08
CA THR A 29 -18.60 -49.87 26.36
C THR A 29 -19.83 -50.76 26.18
N THR A 30 -20.62 -50.52 25.12
CA THR A 30 -21.80 -51.35 24.78
C THR A 30 -21.39 -52.79 24.50
N LYS A 31 -20.32 -53.03 23.73
CA LYS A 31 -19.79 -54.38 23.49
C LYS A 31 -19.36 -55.08 24.78
N ALA A 32 -18.68 -54.38 25.69
CA ALA A 32 -18.24 -54.93 26.98
C ALA A 32 -19.42 -55.31 27.89
N ASN A 33 -20.48 -54.50 27.91
CA ASN A 33 -21.69 -54.79 28.70
C ASN A 33 -22.45 -56.00 28.16
N ILE A 34 -22.61 -56.13 26.83
CA ILE A 34 -23.22 -57.31 26.20
C ILE A 34 -22.45 -58.59 26.56
N GLY A 35 -21.11 -58.55 26.56
CA GLY A 35 -20.27 -59.68 26.96
C GLY A 35 -20.58 -60.15 28.39
N LYS A 36 -20.56 -59.24 29.37
CA LYS A 36 -20.87 -59.55 30.78
C LYS A 36 -22.26 -60.17 30.96
N SER A 37 -23.28 -59.65 30.29
CA SER A 37 -24.64 -60.21 30.41
C SER A 37 -24.76 -61.62 29.80
N ILE A 38 -23.94 -61.97 28.80
CA ILE A 38 -23.85 -63.34 28.27
C ILE A 38 -23.11 -64.26 29.26
N GLU A 39 -22.05 -63.77 29.90
CA GLU A 39 -21.34 -64.49 30.97
C GLU A 39 -22.28 -64.80 32.15
N ASP A 40 -23.07 -63.81 32.62
CA ASP A 40 -24.07 -63.98 33.69
C ASP A 40 -25.13 -65.04 33.36
N ILE A 41 -25.66 -65.04 32.13
CA ILE A 41 -26.65 -66.03 31.66
C ILE A 41 -26.03 -67.43 31.59
N THR A 42 -24.77 -67.51 31.15
CA THR A 42 -24.03 -68.77 31.05
C THR A 42 -23.69 -69.34 32.42
N ALA A 43 -23.28 -68.51 33.38
CA ALA A 43 -23.06 -68.90 34.77
C ALA A 43 -24.34 -69.43 35.45
N LYS A 44 -25.49 -68.77 35.20
CA LYS A 44 -26.80 -69.23 35.70
C LYS A 44 -27.20 -70.58 35.10
N ALA A 45 -26.97 -70.79 33.80
CA ALA A 45 -27.25 -72.07 33.14
C ALA A 45 -26.34 -73.22 33.62
N ALA A 46 -25.06 -72.92 33.91
CA ALA A 46 -24.06 -73.89 34.38
C ALA A 46 -24.23 -74.34 35.85
N SER A 47 -25.17 -73.77 36.60
CA SER A 47 -25.44 -74.15 37.99
C SER A 47 -25.87 -75.63 38.12
N LYS A 48 -25.46 -76.30 39.20
CA LYS A 48 -25.63 -77.77 39.38
C LYS A 48 -27.11 -78.23 39.28
N PRO A 49 -27.39 -79.43 38.74
CA PRO A 49 -28.73 -80.01 38.74
C PRO A 49 -29.18 -80.36 40.18
N ILE A 50 -30.49 -80.29 40.41
CA ILE A 50 -31.09 -80.38 41.77
C ILE A 50 -31.45 -81.82 42.17
N VAL A 51 -31.59 -82.74 41.20
CA VAL A 51 -32.00 -84.14 41.45
C VAL A 51 -30.97 -85.15 40.89
N PRO A 52 -30.67 -86.25 41.62
CA PRO A 52 -29.58 -87.17 41.27
C PRO A 52 -29.98 -88.34 40.35
N SER A 53 -31.23 -88.46 39.90
CA SER A 53 -31.65 -89.60 39.08
C SER A 53 -31.32 -89.42 37.59
N LEU A 54 -30.60 -90.40 37.02
CA LEU A 54 -30.06 -90.33 35.65
C LEU A 54 -31.14 -90.06 34.58
N ILE A 55 -32.31 -90.69 34.74
CA ILE A 55 -33.47 -90.60 33.83
C ILE A 55 -34.04 -89.16 33.78
N ILE A 56 -33.97 -88.41 34.88
CA ILE A 56 -34.47 -87.02 34.97
C ILE A 56 -33.35 -86.02 34.65
N MET A 57 -32.09 -86.35 34.97
CA MET A 57 -30.93 -85.49 34.74
C MET A 57 -30.73 -85.17 33.24
N VAL A 58 -30.80 -86.18 32.36
CA VAL A 58 -30.59 -85.98 30.91
C VAL A 58 -31.59 -84.99 30.29
N PRO A 59 -32.92 -85.15 30.43
CA PRO A 59 -33.88 -84.18 29.92
C PRO A 59 -33.77 -82.82 30.63
N GLN A 60 -33.46 -82.76 31.94
CA GLN A 60 -33.24 -81.47 32.61
C GLN A 60 -32.04 -80.70 32.06
N VAL A 61 -30.93 -81.37 31.78
CA VAL A 61 -29.74 -80.73 31.18
C VAL A 61 -30.04 -80.28 29.75
N ALA A 62 -30.73 -81.10 28.94
CA ALA A 62 -31.15 -80.72 27.60
C ALA A 62 -32.08 -79.49 27.60
N LEU A 63 -33.09 -79.48 28.47
CA LEU A 63 -34.06 -78.38 28.55
C LEU A 63 -33.41 -77.08 29.07
N ARG A 64 -32.44 -77.18 29.98
CA ARG A 64 -31.62 -76.03 30.42
C ARG A 64 -30.67 -75.53 29.33
N TYR A 65 -30.10 -76.42 28.53
CA TYR A 65 -29.28 -76.03 27.37
C TYR A 65 -30.11 -75.34 26.29
N ILE A 66 -31.31 -75.86 25.96
CA ILE A 66 -32.26 -75.23 25.05
C ILE A 66 -32.69 -73.84 25.59
N TYR A 67 -33.00 -73.74 26.88
CA TYR A 67 -33.33 -72.45 27.52
C TYR A 67 -32.16 -71.46 27.47
N TRP A 68 -30.92 -71.90 27.72
CA TRP A 68 -29.72 -71.07 27.57
C TRP A 68 -29.54 -70.60 26.12
N LEU A 69 -29.63 -71.52 25.15
CA LEU A 69 -29.48 -71.22 23.73
C LEU A 69 -30.52 -70.18 23.27
N PHE A 70 -31.79 -70.35 23.69
CA PHE A 70 -32.88 -69.46 23.32
C PHE A 70 -32.82 -68.11 24.05
N SER A 71 -32.46 -68.07 25.34
CA SER A 71 -32.33 -66.82 26.11
C SER A 71 -31.09 -66.02 25.72
N ALA A 72 -29.93 -66.66 25.55
CA ALA A 72 -28.73 -66.00 25.03
C ALA A 72 -28.94 -65.53 23.58
N GLY A 73 -29.53 -66.38 22.72
CA GLY A 73 -29.84 -66.04 21.32
C GLY A 73 -30.82 -64.86 21.20
N SER A 74 -31.95 -64.92 21.91
CA SER A 74 -32.93 -63.82 21.93
C SER A 74 -32.36 -62.54 22.55
N MET A 75 -31.53 -62.62 23.59
CA MET A 75 -30.91 -61.43 24.16
C MET A 75 -29.85 -60.83 23.22
N VAL A 76 -29.08 -61.64 22.49
CA VAL A 76 -28.14 -61.15 21.46
C VAL A 76 -28.90 -60.47 20.32
N ILE A 77 -29.98 -61.07 19.83
CA ILE A 77 -30.81 -60.49 18.77
C ILE A 77 -31.49 -59.20 19.24
N ALA A 78 -32.10 -59.19 20.42
CA ALA A 78 -32.75 -58.01 20.99
C ALA A 78 -31.75 -56.90 21.31
N SER A 79 -30.59 -57.22 21.87
CA SER A 79 -29.52 -56.24 22.13
C SER A 79 -28.97 -55.66 20.83
N ALA A 80 -28.73 -56.49 19.80
CA ALA A 80 -28.30 -56.03 18.49
C ALA A 80 -29.34 -55.12 17.83
N PHE A 81 -30.63 -55.48 17.91
CA PHE A 81 -31.73 -54.68 17.37
C PHE A 81 -31.91 -53.35 18.11
N ILE A 82 -31.90 -53.35 19.45
CA ILE A 82 -32.00 -52.12 20.27
C ILE A 82 -30.77 -51.24 20.06
N CYS A 83 -29.56 -51.81 20.01
CA CYS A 83 -28.35 -51.06 19.69
C CYS A 83 -28.44 -50.44 18.29
N LEU A 84 -28.88 -51.18 17.27
CA LEU A 84 -29.07 -50.64 15.93
C LEU A 84 -30.12 -49.52 15.92
N ALA A 85 -31.30 -49.77 16.50
CA ALA A 85 -32.43 -48.84 16.49
C ALA A 85 -32.18 -47.54 17.28
N MET A 86 -31.44 -47.58 18.40
CA MET A 86 -31.07 -46.37 19.15
C MET A 86 -29.77 -45.72 18.70
N LEU A 87 -28.71 -46.50 18.40
CA LEU A 87 -27.38 -45.93 18.11
C LEU A 87 -27.28 -45.42 16.67
N LEU A 88 -27.93 -46.06 15.70
CA LEU A 88 -27.88 -45.63 14.29
C LEU A 88 -28.45 -44.21 14.08
N PRO A 89 -29.63 -43.82 14.63
CA PRO A 89 -30.13 -42.44 14.49
C PRO A 89 -29.20 -41.40 15.15
N HIS A 90 -28.58 -41.73 16.28
CA HIS A 90 -27.64 -40.82 16.95
C HIS A 90 -26.34 -40.65 16.16
N VAL A 91 -25.81 -41.72 15.54
CA VAL A 91 -24.63 -41.64 14.66
C VAL A 91 -24.97 -40.89 13.36
N ILE A 92 -26.12 -41.16 12.74
CA ILE A 92 -26.57 -40.41 11.56
C ILE A 92 -26.76 -38.92 11.90
N GLY A 93 -27.41 -38.60 13.02
CA GLY A 93 -27.58 -37.22 13.49
C GLY A 93 -26.25 -36.52 13.77
N PHE A 94 -25.31 -37.19 14.44
CA PHE A 94 -23.97 -36.66 14.66
C PHE A 94 -23.24 -36.40 13.34
N VAL A 95 -23.24 -37.36 12.41
CA VAL A 95 -22.57 -37.21 11.09
C VAL A 95 -23.20 -36.10 10.25
N LEU A 96 -24.53 -35.91 10.31
CA LEU A 96 -25.20 -34.79 9.65
C LEU A 96 -24.76 -33.44 10.25
N ILE A 97 -24.70 -33.33 11.58
CA ILE A 97 -24.25 -32.10 12.25
C ILE A 97 -22.76 -31.84 11.98
N ASP A 98 -21.92 -32.89 11.93
CA ASP A 98 -20.50 -32.81 11.59
C ASP A 98 -20.30 -32.32 10.14
N ILE A 99 -21.01 -32.89 9.17
CA ILE A 99 -21.01 -32.42 7.77
C ILE A 99 -21.44 -30.95 7.70
N ILE A 100 -22.50 -30.55 8.41
CA ILE A 100 -22.95 -29.14 8.48
C ILE A 100 -21.86 -28.25 9.09
N GLY A 101 -21.21 -28.68 10.18
CA GLY A 101 -20.11 -27.96 10.83
C GLY A 101 -18.89 -27.79 9.92
N ILE A 102 -18.52 -28.83 9.18
CA ILE A 102 -17.45 -28.81 8.17
C ILE A 102 -17.81 -27.84 7.04
N VAL A 103 -19.03 -27.92 6.50
CA VAL A 103 -19.50 -27.03 5.41
C VAL A 103 -19.51 -25.57 5.87
N LEU A 104 -20.05 -25.27 7.06
CA LEU A 104 -20.03 -23.92 7.64
C LEU A 104 -18.60 -23.42 7.87
N SER A 105 -17.69 -24.29 8.33
CA SER A 105 -16.28 -23.94 8.50
C SER A 105 -15.60 -23.56 7.18
N GLN A 106 -15.93 -24.25 6.07
CA GLN A 106 -15.37 -23.95 4.75
C GLN A 106 -16.02 -22.71 4.11
N ILE A 107 -17.31 -22.46 4.37
CA ILE A 107 -17.99 -21.21 3.96
C ILE A 107 -17.39 -20.01 4.69
N ALA A 108 -17.18 -20.09 6.01
CA ALA A 108 -16.53 -19.03 6.78
C ALA A 108 -15.09 -18.78 6.28
N ARG A 109 -14.32 -19.84 6.04
CA ARG A 109 -12.97 -19.76 5.47
C ARG A 109 -12.96 -19.10 4.09
N LEU A 110 -13.90 -19.47 3.21
CA LEU A 110 -14.04 -18.88 1.89
C LEU A 110 -14.42 -17.40 1.98
N PHE A 111 -15.31 -17.04 2.91
CA PHE A 111 -15.70 -15.65 3.15
C PHE A 111 -14.52 -14.80 3.62
N ASP A 112 -13.70 -15.28 4.57
CA ASP A 112 -12.50 -14.55 5.03
C ASP A 112 -11.48 -14.37 3.90
N LEU A 113 -11.19 -15.43 3.15
CA LEU A 113 -10.25 -15.36 2.01
C LEU A 113 -10.75 -14.41 0.92
N LEU A 114 -12.05 -14.45 0.61
CA LEU A 114 -12.69 -13.54 -0.35
C LEU A 114 -12.72 -12.10 0.18
N TYR A 115 -12.93 -11.89 1.49
CA TYR A 115 -12.85 -10.59 2.14
C TYR A 115 -11.44 -10.00 1.99
N PHE A 116 -10.39 -10.75 2.36
CA PHE A 116 -9.01 -10.29 2.22
C PHE A 116 -8.66 -9.97 0.76
N GLN A 117 -9.13 -10.78 -0.21
CA GLN A 117 -8.89 -10.57 -1.64
C GLN A 117 -9.65 -9.34 -2.18
N ILE A 118 -10.93 -9.16 -1.85
CA ILE A 118 -11.75 -8.02 -2.33
C ILE A 118 -11.29 -6.71 -1.68
N ARG A 119 -11.01 -6.71 -0.37
CA ARG A 119 -10.55 -5.53 0.37
C ARG A 119 -9.05 -5.25 0.20
N LYS A 120 -8.30 -6.12 -0.49
CA LYS A 120 -6.83 -6.07 -0.63
C LYS A 120 -6.10 -5.88 0.71
N VAL A 121 -6.59 -6.53 1.78
CA VAL A 121 -5.96 -6.45 3.10
C VAL A 121 -4.60 -7.13 3.05
N SER A 122 -3.56 -6.40 3.44
CA SER A 122 -2.20 -6.92 3.48
C SER A 122 -1.38 -6.16 4.51
N ASN A 123 -0.75 -6.89 5.41
CA ASN A 123 0.24 -6.35 6.32
C ASN A 123 1.59 -6.37 5.62
N VAL A 124 2.46 -5.43 5.96
CA VAL A 124 3.87 -5.40 5.53
C VAL A 124 4.70 -5.24 6.80
N CYS A 125 5.84 -5.91 6.85
CA CYS A 125 6.80 -5.74 7.93
C CYS A 125 7.72 -4.56 7.61
N ASP A 126 7.84 -3.58 8.52
CA ASP A 126 8.73 -2.43 8.30
C ASP A 126 10.20 -2.87 8.19
N THR A 127 10.66 -3.76 9.08
CA THR A 127 12.06 -4.23 9.18
C THR A 127 12.49 -5.27 8.11
N CYS A 128 11.58 -5.79 7.27
CA CYS A 128 11.96 -6.75 6.23
C CYS A 128 11.19 -6.61 4.90
N HIS A 129 10.29 -5.63 4.82
CA HIS A 129 9.48 -5.25 3.67
C HIS A 129 8.65 -6.37 3.01
N ASN A 130 8.54 -7.55 3.64
CA ASN A 130 7.74 -8.65 3.11
C ASN A 130 6.25 -8.35 3.34
N ARG A 131 5.45 -8.50 2.28
CA ARG A 131 3.99 -8.38 2.30
C ARG A 131 3.35 -9.74 2.65
N PHE A 132 2.36 -9.74 3.54
CA PHE A 132 1.63 -10.95 3.94
C PHE A 132 0.18 -10.68 4.34
N ALA A 133 -0.73 -11.56 3.90
CA ALA A 133 -2.13 -11.51 4.29
C ALA A 133 -2.37 -11.96 5.75
N LEU A 134 -1.54 -12.85 6.28
CA LEU A 134 -1.75 -13.50 7.58
C LEU A 134 -0.54 -13.33 8.51
N PRO A 135 -0.61 -12.46 9.53
CA PRO A 135 0.36 -12.42 10.61
C PRO A 135 0.37 -13.71 11.45
N VAL A 136 1.44 -13.91 12.24
CA VAL A 136 1.42 -14.85 13.38
C VAL A 136 0.82 -14.12 14.57
N TYR A 137 -0.18 -14.70 15.21
CA TYR A 137 -0.90 -14.04 16.32
C TYR A 137 -0.44 -14.58 17.67
N VAL A 138 -0.23 -13.69 18.63
CA VAL A 138 0.14 -14.04 20.00
C VAL A 138 -1.13 -14.15 20.86
N CYS A 139 -1.18 -15.14 21.75
CA CYS A 139 -2.26 -15.28 22.71
C CYS A 139 -1.98 -14.47 23.98
N ASP A 140 -2.75 -13.41 24.24
CA ASP A 140 -2.58 -12.45 25.34
C ASP A 140 -2.42 -13.09 26.74
N GLN A 141 -3.02 -14.27 26.95
CA GLN A 141 -3.00 -14.98 28.23
C GLN A 141 -1.78 -15.90 28.44
N CYS A 142 -1.00 -16.24 27.41
CA CYS A 142 0.08 -17.24 27.53
C CYS A 142 1.25 -17.10 26.54
N GLY A 143 1.28 -16.08 25.69
CA GLY A 143 2.34 -15.88 24.69
C GLY A 143 2.40 -16.91 23.56
N ALA A 144 1.44 -17.85 23.47
CA ALA A 144 1.41 -18.88 22.45
C ALA A 144 1.20 -18.29 21.04
N LYS A 145 1.96 -18.79 20.07
CA LYS A 145 2.05 -18.23 18.70
C LYS A 145 1.25 -19.05 17.70
N HIS A 146 0.21 -18.43 17.13
CA HIS A 146 -0.76 -19.05 16.22
C HIS A 146 -0.50 -18.60 14.77
N LEU A 147 0.19 -19.46 14.00
CA LEU A 147 0.56 -19.17 12.61
C LEU A 147 -0.59 -19.33 11.58
N ALA A 148 -1.65 -20.08 11.93
CA ALA A 148 -2.71 -20.47 10.98
C ALA A 148 -4.13 -20.24 11.55
N LEU A 149 -4.29 -19.17 12.34
CA LEU A 149 -5.55 -18.69 12.89
C LEU A 149 -6.53 -18.29 11.76
N LEU A 150 -7.24 -19.26 11.17
CA LEU A 150 -8.24 -19.11 10.11
C LEU A 150 -9.25 -20.26 10.24
N PRO A 151 -10.54 -20.07 9.85
CA PRO A 151 -11.56 -21.10 10.05
C PRO A 151 -11.18 -22.46 9.46
N GLY A 152 -11.46 -23.50 10.24
CA GLY A 152 -11.09 -24.88 9.94
C GLY A 152 -11.19 -25.79 11.15
N LYS A 153 -10.33 -26.83 11.19
CA LYS A 153 -10.37 -27.90 12.20
C LYS A 153 -10.23 -27.48 13.67
N TYR A 154 -9.81 -26.24 13.93
CA TYR A 154 -9.63 -25.68 15.28
C TYR A 154 -10.81 -24.78 15.70
N GLY A 155 -11.72 -24.43 14.78
CA GLY A 155 -12.90 -23.60 15.06
C GLY A 155 -13.42 -22.85 13.82
N ILE A 156 -14.68 -22.39 13.90
CA ILE A 156 -15.36 -21.67 12.79
C ILE A 156 -15.23 -20.14 12.96
N LEU A 157 -15.52 -19.61 14.14
CA LEU A 157 -15.40 -18.17 14.45
C LEU A 157 -14.23 -17.86 15.39
N HIS A 158 -13.93 -18.78 16.32
CA HIS A 158 -12.83 -18.66 17.28
C HIS A 158 -12.05 -19.97 17.32
N HIS A 159 -10.72 -19.93 17.45
CA HIS A 159 -9.92 -21.07 17.92
C HIS A 159 -9.82 -21.01 19.45
N THR A 160 -9.76 -22.18 20.11
CA THR A 160 -9.48 -22.25 21.56
C THR A 160 -8.02 -22.61 21.76
N CYS A 161 -7.22 -21.72 22.34
CA CYS A 161 -5.82 -21.96 22.65
C CYS A 161 -5.65 -23.13 23.66
N THR A 162 -4.46 -23.72 23.75
CA THR A 162 -4.13 -24.76 24.76
C THR A 162 -4.44 -24.29 26.19
N CYS A 163 -4.19 -23.01 26.51
CA CYS A 163 -4.52 -22.40 27.80
C CYS A 163 -6.03 -22.25 28.07
N GLY A 164 -6.89 -22.36 27.04
CA GLY A 164 -8.34 -22.19 27.14
C GLY A 164 -8.87 -20.83 26.65
N GLN A 165 -8.00 -19.85 26.43
CA GLN A 165 -8.38 -18.55 25.84
C GLN A 165 -8.97 -18.75 24.43
N LYS A 166 -10.01 -17.99 24.10
CA LYS A 166 -10.63 -18.02 22.76
C LYS A 166 -10.10 -16.85 21.92
N LEU A 167 -9.56 -17.16 20.75
CA LEU A 167 -9.00 -16.19 19.80
C LEU A 167 -9.85 -16.17 18.54
N ALA A 168 -10.33 -15.00 18.11
CA ALA A 168 -11.14 -14.88 16.90
C ALA A 168 -10.32 -15.28 15.65
N CYS A 169 -10.83 -16.24 14.87
CA CYS A 169 -10.18 -16.71 13.65
C CYS A 169 -10.81 -16.18 12.35
N SER A 170 -12.08 -15.73 12.41
CA SER A 170 -12.81 -15.15 11.27
C SER A 170 -13.04 -13.64 11.41
N VAL A 171 -13.12 -12.95 10.27
CA VAL A 171 -13.52 -11.54 10.15
C VAL A 171 -15.01 -11.35 10.50
N LEU A 172 -15.78 -12.44 10.54
CA LEU A 172 -17.19 -12.43 10.94
C LEU A 172 -17.42 -12.13 12.44
N ASP A 173 -16.41 -12.33 13.31
CA ASP A 173 -16.55 -11.91 14.72
C ASP A 173 -16.31 -10.40 14.87
N ARG A 174 -17.42 -9.67 15.05
CA ARG A 174 -17.43 -8.22 15.33
C ARG A 174 -17.23 -7.88 16.80
N LYS A 175 -17.29 -8.84 17.73
CA LYS A 175 -17.23 -8.58 19.18
C LYS A 175 -15.80 -8.60 19.71
N HIS A 176 -14.96 -9.50 19.21
CA HIS A 176 -13.53 -9.53 19.54
C HIS A 176 -12.73 -9.57 18.22
N PRO A 177 -12.69 -8.46 17.47
CA PRO A 177 -12.11 -8.46 16.15
C PRO A 177 -10.61 -8.77 16.22
N ARG A 178 -10.18 -9.74 15.41
CA ARG A 178 -8.82 -10.29 15.39
C ARG A 178 -7.67 -9.25 15.32
N ARG A 179 -7.94 -8.04 14.82
CA ARG A 179 -6.98 -6.92 14.75
C ARG A 179 -6.47 -6.45 16.12
N ASP A 180 -7.24 -6.72 17.18
CA ASP A 180 -6.96 -6.26 18.54
C ASP A 180 -5.90 -7.15 19.25
N LEU A 181 -5.60 -8.33 18.67
CA LEU A 181 -4.56 -9.26 19.13
C LEU A 181 -3.17 -8.86 18.63
N GLN A 182 -2.14 -9.03 19.47
CA GLN A 182 -0.76 -8.76 19.06
C GLN A 182 -0.33 -9.69 17.90
N ALA A 183 0.31 -9.10 16.89
CA ALA A 183 0.72 -9.78 15.68
C ALA A 183 2.24 -9.63 15.42
N LEU A 184 2.82 -10.69 14.85
CA LEU A 184 4.24 -10.79 14.50
C LEU A 184 4.41 -11.10 13.00
N CYS A 185 5.52 -10.65 12.40
CA CYS A 185 5.85 -10.93 11.01
C CYS A 185 6.17 -12.43 10.80
N PRO A 186 5.47 -13.15 9.90
CA PRO A 186 5.68 -14.58 9.66
C PRO A 186 6.98 -14.90 8.91
N PHE A 187 7.70 -13.90 8.41
CA PHE A 187 9.01 -14.04 7.78
C PHE A 187 10.14 -13.81 8.78
N CYS A 188 10.08 -12.73 9.57
CA CYS A 188 11.02 -12.48 10.67
C CYS A 188 11.00 -13.63 11.68
N TYR A 189 9.81 -14.10 12.07
CA TYR A 189 9.66 -15.21 13.02
C TYR A 189 10.36 -16.50 12.53
N LYS A 190 10.24 -16.83 11.23
CA LYS A 190 10.96 -17.98 10.61
C LYS A 190 12.46 -17.76 10.47
N ALA A 191 12.93 -16.52 10.54
CA ALA A 191 14.33 -16.14 10.59
C ALA A 191 14.85 -15.98 12.04
N GLY A 192 14.03 -16.27 13.05
CA GLY A 192 14.41 -16.16 14.48
C GLY A 192 14.29 -14.77 15.09
N ARG A 193 13.65 -13.80 14.42
CA ARG A 193 13.40 -12.45 14.94
C ARG A 193 11.91 -12.21 15.22
N GLU A 194 11.58 -11.76 16.43
CA GLU A 194 10.19 -11.56 16.85
C GLU A 194 9.69 -10.14 16.55
N GLU A 195 9.68 -9.79 15.26
CA GLU A 195 9.29 -8.46 14.81
C GLU A 195 7.78 -8.26 14.92
N SER A 196 7.37 -7.17 15.58
CA SER A 196 5.97 -6.85 15.87
C SER A 196 5.34 -6.01 14.77
N VAL A 197 4.08 -6.30 14.44
CA VAL A 197 3.37 -5.63 13.32
C VAL A 197 1.97 -5.23 13.75
N LEU A 198 1.62 -3.95 13.57
CA LEU A 198 0.30 -3.42 13.90
C LEU A 198 -0.74 -3.94 12.91
N SER A 199 -1.35 -5.08 13.23
CA SER A 199 -2.33 -5.79 12.39
C SER A 199 -3.71 -5.12 12.40
N SER A 200 -3.80 -3.86 12.00
CA SER A 200 -5.03 -3.06 11.91
C SER A 200 -6.06 -3.56 10.86
N ASN A 201 -5.76 -4.66 10.16
CA ASN A 201 -6.44 -5.13 8.94
C ASN A 201 -6.42 -4.09 7.79
N SER A 202 -5.42 -3.22 7.75
CA SER A 202 -5.23 -2.24 6.68
C SER A 202 -4.94 -2.87 5.31
N ARG A 203 -5.21 -2.11 4.25
CA ARG A 203 -4.48 -2.26 2.98
C ARG A 203 -3.19 -1.45 3.07
N ALA A 204 -2.03 -2.10 2.97
CA ALA A 204 -0.76 -1.42 2.75
C ALA A 204 -0.63 -0.88 1.32
N ILE A 205 0.06 0.25 1.17
CA ILE A 205 0.48 0.89 -0.07
C ILE A 205 1.95 1.25 0.11
N CYS A 206 2.83 0.63 -0.68
CA CYS A 206 4.27 0.84 -0.61
C CYS A 206 4.76 1.61 -1.85
N ILE A 207 5.49 2.70 -1.64
CA ILE A 207 6.10 3.52 -2.68
C ILE A 207 7.61 3.71 -2.40
N PRO A 208 8.51 2.95 -3.05
CA PRO A 208 9.93 3.22 -3.02
C PRO A 208 10.29 4.48 -3.80
N VAL A 209 11.11 5.34 -3.18
CA VAL A 209 11.71 6.53 -3.79
C VAL A 209 13.17 6.21 -4.09
N VAL A 210 13.49 6.13 -5.39
CA VAL A 210 14.81 5.79 -5.93
C VAL A 210 15.38 7.00 -6.67
N GLY A 211 16.70 7.04 -6.85
CA GLY A 211 17.38 8.19 -7.44
C GLY A 211 18.79 8.39 -6.90
N GLY A 212 19.54 9.28 -7.54
CA GLY A 212 20.94 9.56 -7.20
C GLY A 212 21.15 10.04 -5.76
N ALA A 213 22.42 9.99 -5.32
CA ALA A 213 22.85 10.61 -4.08
C ALA A 213 22.63 12.13 -4.16
N SER A 214 22.05 12.76 -3.13
CA SER A 214 21.73 14.21 -3.12
C SER A 214 20.66 14.69 -4.13
N ALA A 215 19.96 13.80 -4.84
CA ALA A 215 18.86 14.16 -5.77
C ALA A 215 17.58 14.69 -5.08
N GLY A 216 17.59 14.88 -3.75
CA GLY A 216 16.48 15.45 -2.98
C GLY A 216 15.37 14.49 -2.57
N LYS A 217 15.58 13.17 -2.65
CA LYS A 217 14.60 12.14 -2.22
C LYS A 217 14.04 12.37 -0.81
N SER A 218 14.92 12.57 0.16
CA SER A 218 14.55 12.75 1.57
C SER A 218 13.78 14.06 1.80
N ALA A 219 14.05 15.10 0.98
CA ALA A 219 13.29 16.34 0.96
C ALA A 219 11.90 16.16 0.31
N PHE A 220 11.80 15.39 -0.79
CA PHE A 220 10.52 15.02 -1.42
C PHE A 220 9.61 14.26 -0.43
N ILE A 221 10.17 13.27 0.30
CA ILE A 221 9.45 12.51 1.32
C ILE A 221 9.00 13.41 2.47
N THR A 222 9.88 14.30 2.94
CA THR A 222 9.57 15.29 4.00
C THR A 222 8.43 16.22 3.56
N ALA A 223 8.49 16.77 2.35
CA ALA A 223 7.49 17.67 1.81
C ALA A 223 6.13 16.97 1.58
N TYR A 224 6.14 15.72 1.09
CA TYR A 224 4.93 14.92 0.93
C TYR A 224 4.30 14.58 2.29
N ALA A 225 5.11 14.08 3.24
CA ALA A 225 4.65 13.74 4.58
C ALA A 225 4.01 14.94 5.28
N GLN A 226 4.67 16.11 5.23
CA GLN A 226 4.14 17.35 5.81
C GLN A 226 2.82 17.77 5.14
N SER A 227 2.78 17.80 3.81
CA SER A 227 1.57 18.18 3.03
C SER A 227 0.40 17.24 3.31
N VAL A 228 0.65 15.94 3.48
CA VAL A 228 -0.43 14.97 3.71
C VAL A 228 -0.90 14.92 5.15
N ILE A 229 0.01 15.03 6.12
CA ILE A 229 -0.30 14.82 7.55
C ILE A 229 -0.92 16.07 8.19
N ASP A 230 -0.32 17.25 7.99
CA ASP A 230 -0.79 18.48 8.62
C ASP A 230 -1.88 19.21 7.79
N ASP A 231 -1.83 19.10 6.46
CA ASP A 231 -2.73 19.84 5.56
C ASP A 231 -3.86 18.97 4.96
N ILE A 232 -3.53 17.94 4.16
CA ILE A 232 -4.54 17.26 3.31
C ILE A 232 -5.43 16.31 4.10
N ALA A 233 -4.88 15.46 4.97
CA ALA A 233 -5.68 14.51 5.74
C ALA A 233 -6.69 15.21 6.67
N PRO A 234 -6.32 16.24 7.47
CA PRO A 234 -7.27 16.94 8.34
C PRO A 234 -8.37 17.68 7.55
N LYS A 235 -8.04 18.32 6.42
CA LYS A 235 -9.02 19.02 5.56
C LYS A 235 -10.08 18.08 4.96
N ASN A 236 -9.72 16.83 4.71
CA ASN A 236 -10.64 15.80 4.21
C ASN A 236 -11.31 14.96 5.32
N GLY A 237 -11.10 15.28 6.60
CA GLY A 237 -11.68 14.53 7.72
C GLY A 237 -11.06 13.14 7.92
N LEU A 238 -9.79 12.96 7.52
CA LEU A 238 -9.01 11.75 7.81
C LEU A 238 -8.15 11.94 9.06
N HIS A 239 -8.04 10.88 9.85
CA HIS A 239 -7.14 10.79 10.99
C HIS A 239 -5.85 10.07 10.60
N VAL A 240 -4.72 10.67 10.96
CA VAL A 240 -3.38 10.07 10.83
C VAL A 240 -3.02 9.35 12.13
N ARG A 241 -2.42 8.17 12.04
CA ARG A 241 -1.86 7.44 13.18
C ARG A 241 -0.52 6.82 12.78
N PHE A 242 0.57 7.20 13.43
CA PHE A 242 1.90 6.66 13.11
C PHE A 242 1.98 5.14 13.34
N TYR A 243 2.91 4.48 12.64
CA TYR A 243 3.13 3.04 12.79
C TYR A 243 3.72 2.69 14.17
N ASP A 244 4.71 3.45 14.62
CA ASP A 244 5.33 3.34 15.94
C ASP A 244 5.82 4.72 16.44
N ASN A 245 6.27 4.77 17.69
CA ASN A 245 6.78 5.99 18.33
C ASN A 245 8.08 6.51 17.67
N ASP A 246 8.82 5.67 16.94
CA ASP A 246 10.04 6.08 16.24
C ASP A 246 9.73 6.69 14.87
N ARG A 247 8.62 6.31 14.23
CA ARG A 247 8.06 7.03 13.07
C ARG A 247 7.42 8.35 13.46
N GLU A 248 6.85 8.46 14.65
CA GLU A 248 6.42 9.75 15.20
C GLU A 248 7.62 10.68 15.47
N ARG A 249 8.71 10.17 16.08
CA ARG A 249 9.98 10.92 16.24
C ARG A 249 10.61 11.31 14.90
N MET A 250 10.59 10.42 13.91
CA MET A 250 11.05 10.68 12.55
C MET A 250 10.21 11.76 11.86
N TYR A 251 8.88 11.77 12.10
CA TYR A 251 8.04 12.85 11.61
C TYR A 251 8.33 14.19 12.31
N GLN A 252 8.64 14.19 13.61
CA GLN A 252 9.04 15.39 14.34
C GLN A 252 10.37 15.97 13.81
N SER A 253 11.36 15.14 13.44
CA SER A 253 12.59 15.63 12.80
C SER A 253 12.38 16.08 11.35
N MET A 254 11.54 15.39 10.57
CA MET A 254 11.09 15.86 9.25
C MET A 254 10.39 17.22 9.33
N THR A 255 9.52 17.42 10.32
CA THR A 255 8.83 18.70 10.57
C THR A 255 9.82 19.81 10.94
N ALA A 256 10.87 19.49 11.71
CA ALA A 256 11.93 20.45 12.03
C ALA A 256 12.76 20.83 10.79
N ALA A 257 13.11 19.86 9.94
CA ALA A 257 13.81 20.06 8.67
C ALA A 257 12.99 20.88 7.67
N TYR A 258 11.69 20.59 7.55
CA TYR A 258 10.73 21.34 6.74
C TYR A 258 10.67 22.82 7.18
N ARG A 259 10.73 23.09 8.49
CA ARG A 259 10.70 24.47 9.04
C ARG A 259 12.04 25.21 8.95
N SER A 260 13.17 24.50 8.85
CA SER A 260 14.51 25.10 8.82
C SER A 260 15.08 25.34 7.42
N GLY A 261 14.54 24.66 6.40
CA GLY A 261 15.09 24.70 5.03
C GLY A 261 16.31 23.82 4.85
N ILE A 262 16.57 22.89 5.78
CA ILE A 262 17.75 22.03 5.81
C ILE A 262 17.33 20.59 6.08
N VAL A 263 17.54 19.72 5.09
CA VAL A 263 17.45 18.27 5.23
C VAL A 263 18.86 17.69 5.23
N GLU A 264 19.20 16.95 6.28
CA GLU A 264 20.45 16.19 6.37
C GLU A 264 20.47 15.07 5.32
N LYS A 265 21.67 14.70 4.84
CA LYS A 265 21.79 13.57 3.91
C LYS A 265 21.55 12.26 4.65
N THR A 266 20.61 11.45 4.18
CA THR A 266 20.39 10.07 4.65
C THR A 266 21.72 9.33 4.71
N ALA A 267 22.13 8.96 5.92
CA ALA A 267 23.45 8.40 6.15
C ALA A 267 23.55 6.96 5.62
N THR A 268 24.65 6.64 4.94
CA THR A 268 25.00 5.26 4.58
C THR A 268 25.28 4.46 5.84
N VAL A 269 24.32 3.65 6.29
CA VAL A 269 24.52 2.76 7.44
C VAL A 269 25.32 1.54 7.00
N THR A 270 26.64 1.58 7.20
CA THR A 270 27.58 0.50 6.83
C THR A 270 27.53 -0.71 7.77
N GLU A 271 26.70 -0.68 8.80
CA GLU A 271 26.53 -1.77 9.76
C GLU A 271 25.65 -2.89 9.16
N GLN A 272 26.15 -4.13 9.19
CA GLN A 272 25.57 -5.28 8.48
C GLN A 272 24.23 -5.81 9.02
N ASP A 273 23.69 -5.20 10.08
CA ASP A 273 22.44 -5.61 10.75
C ASP A 273 21.41 -4.46 10.83
N ARG A 274 21.64 -3.35 10.11
CA ARG A 274 20.69 -2.24 9.95
C ARG A 274 20.28 -2.08 8.48
N SER A 275 19.03 -1.63 8.29
CA SER A 275 18.47 -1.35 6.97
C SER A 275 19.22 -0.21 6.27
N SER A 276 19.43 -0.35 4.97
CA SER A 276 19.92 0.71 4.07
C SER A 276 18.80 1.66 3.61
N THR A 277 17.59 1.49 4.17
CA THR A 277 16.35 2.03 3.64
C THR A 277 15.52 2.65 4.75
N ILE A 278 15.25 3.96 4.69
CA ILE A 278 14.41 4.62 5.69
C ILE A 278 12.95 4.50 5.29
N SER A 279 12.22 3.62 5.97
CA SER A 279 10.77 3.44 5.82
C SER A 279 10.00 4.45 6.67
N PHE A 280 9.29 5.38 6.03
CA PHE A 280 8.33 6.27 6.68
C PHE A 280 6.92 5.68 6.58
N SER A 281 6.38 5.25 7.73
CA SER A 281 5.15 4.44 7.82
C SER A 281 4.08 5.10 8.68
N PHE A 282 2.89 5.36 8.10
CA PHE A 282 1.74 5.93 8.80
C PHE A 282 0.40 5.37 8.30
N PHE A 283 -0.58 5.28 9.19
CA PHE A 283 -1.95 4.88 8.88
C PHE A 283 -2.84 6.10 8.57
N LEU A 284 -3.74 5.94 7.62
CA LEU A 284 -4.84 6.84 7.30
C LEU A 284 -6.18 6.13 7.58
N GLU A 285 -7.01 6.77 8.41
CA GLU A 285 -8.28 6.23 8.92
C GLU A 285 -9.41 7.27 8.76
N GLY A 286 -10.62 6.86 8.42
CA GLY A 286 -11.78 7.76 8.25
C GLY A 286 -13.02 7.06 7.71
N ASP A 287 -14.19 7.69 7.80
CA ASP A 287 -15.50 7.03 7.65
C ASP A 287 -15.78 6.43 6.26
N GLY A 288 -15.14 6.94 5.20
CA GLY A 288 -15.19 6.35 3.85
C GLY A 288 -14.16 5.23 3.60
N LEU A 289 -13.14 5.12 4.46
CA LEU A 289 -11.90 4.41 4.18
C LEU A 289 -11.79 3.10 4.98
N VAL A 290 -12.65 2.14 4.64
CA VAL A 290 -12.67 0.79 5.25
C VAL A 290 -12.21 -0.27 4.25
N PRO A 291 -11.13 -1.05 4.51
CA PRO A 291 -10.21 -0.93 5.66
C PRO A 291 -9.37 0.35 5.62
N SER A 292 -8.74 0.69 6.73
CA SER A 292 -7.73 1.75 6.80
C SER A 292 -6.58 1.50 5.82
N ARG A 293 -5.81 2.54 5.51
CA ARG A 293 -4.63 2.43 4.66
C ARG A 293 -3.36 2.58 5.48
N LEU A 294 -2.36 1.76 5.22
CA LEU A 294 -1.00 1.92 5.71
C LEU A 294 -0.17 2.46 4.55
N MET A 295 0.21 3.74 4.61
CA MET A 295 1.12 4.36 3.67
C MET A 295 2.55 4.07 4.12
N GLN A 296 3.39 3.55 3.22
CA GLN A 296 4.81 3.35 3.45
C GLN A 296 5.60 3.94 2.30
N ILE A 297 6.51 4.86 2.62
CA ILE A 297 7.38 5.54 1.65
C ILE A 297 8.81 5.22 2.03
N LEU A 298 9.59 4.69 1.10
CA LEU A 298 10.95 4.19 1.36
C LEU A 298 11.99 5.13 0.75
N ASP A 299 12.82 5.80 1.56
CA ASP A 299 14.04 6.47 1.07
C ASP A 299 15.14 5.43 0.92
N ILE A 300 15.54 5.14 -0.32
CA ILE A 300 16.56 4.14 -0.63
C ILE A 300 17.88 4.87 -0.92
N ALA A 301 18.88 4.67 -0.05
CA ALA A 301 20.20 5.30 -0.11
C ALA A 301 20.81 5.23 -1.52
N GLY A 302 21.14 6.37 -2.14
CA GLY A 302 21.34 6.46 -3.60
C GLY A 302 22.63 5.81 -4.09
N GLU A 303 23.68 6.01 -3.32
CA GLU A 303 24.97 5.33 -3.44
C GLU A 303 24.86 3.82 -3.18
N THR A 304 24.11 3.38 -2.17
CA THR A 304 23.86 1.94 -1.94
C THR A 304 23.05 1.32 -3.08
N PHE A 305 22.09 2.07 -3.62
CA PHE A 305 21.22 1.69 -4.71
C PHE A 305 22.02 1.41 -6.00
N VAL A 306 22.87 2.35 -6.44
CA VAL A 306 23.67 2.21 -7.66
C VAL A 306 24.75 1.14 -7.52
N ASN A 307 25.43 1.05 -6.37
CA ASN A 307 26.49 0.06 -6.15
C ASN A 307 25.97 -1.37 -5.95
N GLY A 308 24.64 -1.59 -5.88
CA GLY A 308 24.06 -2.91 -5.61
C GLY A 308 24.40 -3.47 -4.23
N ALA A 309 24.82 -2.62 -3.30
CA ALA A 309 25.33 -2.97 -1.97
C ALA A 309 24.24 -3.00 -0.88
N GLU A 310 22.97 -3.10 -1.28
CA GLU A 310 21.83 -3.23 -0.38
C GLU A 310 21.95 -4.55 0.40
N ASN A 311 22.08 -4.48 1.73
CA ASN A 311 22.12 -5.66 2.61
C ASN A 311 20.78 -6.41 2.66
N GLU A 312 19.75 -5.85 2.05
CA GLU A 312 18.36 -6.24 2.14
C GLU A 312 17.94 -7.02 0.88
N GLY A 313 17.12 -8.06 1.06
CA GLY A 313 16.47 -8.71 -0.08
C GLY A 313 15.54 -7.72 -0.79
N GLN A 314 15.50 -7.76 -2.13
CA GLN A 314 14.76 -6.86 -3.04
C GLN A 314 13.21 -6.85 -2.88
N ASN A 315 12.71 -7.37 -1.75
CA ASN A 315 11.30 -7.47 -1.35
C ASN A 315 10.57 -6.11 -1.38
N GLN A 316 11.30 -5.02 -1.15
CA GLN A 316 10.81 -3.63 -1.23
C GLN A 316 10.15 -3.31 -2.57
N TYR A 317 10.72 -3.84 -3.66
CA TYR A 317 10.24 -3.62 -5.02
C TYR A 317 9.25 -4.70 -5.50
N GLU A 318 9.35 -5.92 -4.98
CA GLU A 318 8.52 -7.09 -5.35
C GLU A 318 7.00 -6.81 -5.23
N HIS A 319 6.62 -6.01 -4.23
CA HIS A 319 5.22 -5.83 -3.82
C HIS A 319 4.81 -4.35 -3.63
N CYS A 320 5.48 -3.42 -4.33
CA CYS A 320 5.14 -2.00 -4.32
C CYS A 320 3.96 -1.64 -5.24
N GLU A 321 3.26 -0.54 -4.93
CA GLU A 321 2.12 -0.05 -5.69
C GLU A 321 2.55 0.90 -6.84
N GLY A 322 3.62 1.66 -6.66
CA GLY A 322 4.23 2.52 -7.68
C GLY A 322 5.63 2.93 -7.25
N ILE A 323 6.46 3.37 -8.20
CA ILE A 323 7.87 3.71 -7.97
C ILE A 323 8.09 5.19 -8.33
N VAL A 324 8.82 5.93 -7.49
CA VAL A 324 9.20 7.32 -7.75
C VAL A 324 10.71 7.38 -8.04
N LEU A 325 11.07 7.69 -9.29
CA LEU A 325 12.45 7.93 -9.71
C LEU A 325 12.75 9.43 -9.69
N VAL A 326 13.55 9.88 -8.71
CA VAL A 326 13.93 11.28 -8.55
C VAL A 326 15.23 11.58 -9.29
N ILE A 327 15.15 12.51 -10.23
CA ILE A 327 16.24 13.00 -11.08
C ILE A 327 16.63 14.41 -10.64
N ASP A 328 17.93 14.63 -10.49
CA ASP A 328 18.53 15.95 -10.32
C ASP A 328 18.91 16.50 -11.71
N PRO A 329 18.26 17.56 -12.24
CA PRO A 329 18.61 18.10 -13.55
C PRO A 329 20.06 18.58 -13.63
N LEU A 330 20.67 18.97 -12.50
CA LEU A 330 22.09 19.38 -12.43
C LEU A 330 23.07 18.21 -12.53
N SER A 331 22.58 16.95 -12.50
CA SER A 331 23.40 15.77 -12.81
C SER A 331 23.52 15.50 -14.32
N ILE A 332 22.64 16.08 -15.14
CA ILE A 332 22.70 15.98 -16.60
C ILE A 332 23.81 16.91 -17.09
N ARG A 333 24.90 16.34 -17.62
CA ARG A 333 26.15 17.05 -17.91
C ARG A 333 25.97 18.27 -18.80
N ASP A 334 25.14 18.14 -19.83
CA ASP A 334 24.89 19.18 -20.82
C ASP A 334 23.91 20.27 -20.33
N PHE A 335 23.05 19.94 -19.35
CA PHE A 335 22.26 20.93 -18.64
C PHE A 335 23.14 21.72 -17.66
N ALA A 336 23.88 21.01 -16.82
CA ALA A 336 24.82 21.60 -15.86
C ALA A 336 25.86 22.51 -16.55
N ALA A 337 26.34 22.13 -17.73
CA ALA A 337 27.27 22.95 -18.53
C ALA A 337 26.71 24.33 -18.90
N LYS A 338 25.40 24.44 -19.19
CA LYS A 338 24.74 25.71 -19.50
C LYS A 338 24.39 26.56 -18.26
N CYS A 339 24.39 25.96 -17.07
CA CYS A 339 23.92 26.61 -15.83
C CYS A 339 25.04 27.10 -14.90
N LYS A 340 26.32 26.82 -15.20
CA LYS A 340 27.47 27.08 -14.30
C LYS A 340 27.54 28.51 -13.76
N ASP A 341 27.15 29.50 -14.56
CA ASP A 341 27.25 30.92 -14.20
C ASP A 341 25.97 31.46 -13.51
N SER A 342 24.98 30.60 -13.25
CA SER A 342 23.65 30.96 -12.73
C SER A 342 23.18 30.09 -11.56
N LEU A 343 24.09 29.32 -10.95
CA LEU A 343 23.80 28.45 -9.81
C LEU A 343 24.23 29.08 -8.48
N ASP A 344 23.37 28.97 -7.47
CA ASP A 344 23.72 29.37 -6.10
C ASP A 344 24.80 28.43 -5.50
N PRO A 345 25.62 28.91 -4.54
CA PRO A 345 26.66 28.11 -3.90
C PRO A 345 26.13 26.87 -3.16
N GLY A 346 24.93 26.96 -2.58
CA GLY A 346 24.29 25.85 -1.86
C GLY A 346 23.94 24.70 -2.80
N ASP A 347 23.27 25.01 -3.92
CA ASP A 347 22.84 24.00 -4.88
C ASP A 347 24.03 23.42 -5.66
N SER A 348 25.07 24.22 -5.92
CA SER A 348 26.36 23.79 -6.49
C SER A 348 27.04 22.71 -5.64
N GLY A 349 26.91 22.76 -4.31
CA GLY A 349 27.40 21.72 -3.38
C GLY A 349 26.47 20.50 -3.23
N SER A 350 25.30 20.52 -3.88
CA SER A 350 24.22 19.53 -3.72
C SER A 350 24.06 18.56 -4.90
N ILE A 351 24.83 18.74 -5.97
CA ILE A 351 24.64 18.03 -7.26
C ILE A 351 24.79 16.51 -7.08
N SER A 352 23.90 15.73 -7.71
CA SER A 352 24.04 14.27 -7.76
C SER A 352 25.23 13.84 -8.61
N ASN A 353 26.18 13.16 -7.96
CA ASN A 353 27.38 12.59 -8.60
C ASN A 353 27.13 11.29 -9.40
N ALA A 354 25.92 10.71 -9.31
CA ALA A 354 25.57 9.48 -10.01
C ALA A 354 24.97 9.79 -11.39
N PRO A 355 25.50 9.23 -12.50
CA PRO A 355 24.89 9.32 -13.82
C PRO A 355 23.48 8.74 -13.86
N LEU A 356 22.59 9.37 -14.64
CA LEU A 356 21.18 8.95 -14.76
C LEU A 356 21.04 7.53 -15.34
N GLU A 357 21.89 7.16 -16.30
CA GLU A 357 21.92 5.81 -16.88
C GLU A 357 22.32 4.70 -15.89
N ASP A 358 23.23 4.99 -14.94
CA ASP A 358 23.61 4.03 -13.89
C ASP A 358 22.43 3.81 -12.92
N VAL A 359 21.72 4.88 -12.57
CA VAL A 359 20.48 4.82 -11.75
C VAL A 359 19.37 4.07 -12.49
N ARG A 360 19.15 4.34 -13.79
CA ARG A 360 18.16 3.63 -14.62
C ARG A 360 18.50 2.14 -14.74
N SER A 361 19.76 1.82 -15.00
CA SER A 361 20.25 0.45 -15.15
C SER A 361 20.14 -0.35 -13.84
N ALA A 362 20.52 0.26 -12.70
CA ALA A 362 20.33 -0.35 -11.38
C ALA A 362 18.84 -0.59 -11.07
N LEU A 363 17.95 0.33 -11.43
CA LEU A 363 16.51 0.16 -11.29
C LEU A 363 15.99 -1.01 -12.14
N HIS A 364 16.31 -1.03 -13.44
CA HIS A 364 15.91 -2.07 -14.39
C HIS A 364 16.35 -3.47 -13.91
N ILE A 365 17.62 -3.62 -13.52
CA ILE A 365 18.18 -4.89 -13.05
C ILE A 365 17.46 -5.38 -11.78
N LYS A 366 17.14 -4.49 -10.83
CA LYS A 366 16.39 -4.88 -9.62
C LYS A 366 14.97 -5.31 -9.96
N LEU A 367 14.25 -4.53 -10.76
CA LEU A 367 12.83 -4.78 -11.07
C LEU A 367 12.62 -6.04 -11.90
N GLN A 368 13.49 -6.33 -12.88
CA GLN A 368 13.40 -7.58 -13.66
C GLN A 368 13.44 -8.85 -12.81
N ASN A 369 14.10 -8.82 -11.65
CA ASN A 369 14.22 -9.98 -10.77
C ASN A 369 12.98 -10.22 -9.86
N VAL A 370 12.07 -9.24 -9.72
CA VAL A 370 11.02 -9.26 -8.69
C VAL A 370 9.63 -8.79 -9.13
N SER A 371 9.48 -8.07 -10.25
CA SER A 371 8.20 -7.46 -10.65
C SER A 371 7.32 -8.38 -11.53
N ASP A 372 5.99 -8.34 -11.33
CA ASP A 372 5.01 -9.06 -12.17
C ASP A 372 4.95 -8.38 -13.56
N THR A 373 5.46 -9.03 -14.61
CA THR A 373 5.55 -8.46 -15.98
C THR A 373 4.29 -8.71 -16.82
N ASP A 374 4.09 -7.90 -17.86
CA ASP A 374 2.96 -7.95 -18.78
C ASP A 374 3.10 -9.08 -19.84
N ARG A 375 2.39 -9.01 -20.99
CA ARG A 375 2.55 -9.99 -22.08
C ARG A 375 3.74 -9.68 -23.00
N ASN A 376 4.22 -8.45 -23.00
CA ASN A 376 5.27 -7.93 -23.85
C ASN A 376 6.64 -7.91 -23.14
N GLY A 377 6.66 -8.22 -21.84
CA GLY A 377 7.86 -8.24 -20.98
C GLY A 377 8.01 -6.99 -20.09
N ARG A 378 7.09 -6.03 -20.20
CA ARG A 378 7.13 -4.75 -19.46
C ARG A 378 6.75 -4.91 -18.00
N ILE A 379 7.35 -4.11 -17.14
CA ILE A 379 7.03 -3.99 -15.72
C ILE A 379 5.64 -3.36 -15.57
N ARG A 380 4.72 -4.02 -14.84
CA ARG A 380 3.35 -3.51 -14.63
C ARG A 380 3.23 -2.40 -13.59
N THR A 381 4.21 -2.29 -12.70
CA THR A 381 4.23 -1.25 -11.66
C THR A 381 4.44 0.12 -12.31
N PRO A 382 3.59 1.11 -12.05
CA PRO A 382 3.74 2.44 -12.64
C PRO A 382 5.01 3.14 -12.14
N LEU A 383 5.73 3.80 -13.05
CA LEU A 383 6.89 4.64 -12.74
C LEU A 383 6.53 6.12 -12.86
N ALA A 384 6.64 6.85 -11.75
CA ALA A 384 6.65 8.30 -11.73
C ALA A 384 8.10 8.79 -11.83
N VAL A 385 8.44 9.53 -12.88
CA VAL A 385 9.76 10.13 -13.08
C VAL A 385 9.69 11.59 -12.69
N VAL A 386 10.47 11.99 -11.68
CA VAL A 386 10.38 13.30 -11.04
C VAL A 386 11.65 14.08 -11.32
N ILE A 387 11.56 15.14 -12.14
CA ILE A 387 12.62 16.13 -12.27
C ILE A 387 12.44 17.12 -11.10
N ASN A 388 13.39 17.07 -10.15
CA ASN A 388 13.37 17.86 -8.92
C ASN A 388 14.16 19.18 -9.09
N LYS A 389 14.24 20.01 -8.04
CA LYS A 389 15.07 21.22 -7.96
C LYS A 389 14.81 22.27 -9.07
N ILE A 390 13.56 22.41 -9.53
CA ILE A 390 13.19 23.38 -10.59
C ILE A 390 13.44 24.84 -10.17
N ASP A 391 13.38 25.09 -8.87
CA ASP A 391 13.74 26.33 -8.20
C ASP A 391 15.24 26.72 -8.33
N SER A 392 16.15 25.75 -8.49
CA SER A 392 17.61 26.00 -8.50
C SER A 392 18.13 26.75 -9.73
N THR A 393 17.34 26.93 -10.80
CA THR A 393 17.76 27.72 -11.97
C THR A 393 16.56 28.27 -12.75
N PRO A 394 16.49 29.57 -13.07
CA PRO A 394 15.39 30.15 -13.87
C PRO A 394 15.11 29.42 -15.20
N LEU A 395 16.14 28.86 -15.82
CA LEU A 395 16.05 28.07 -17.05
C LEU A 395 15.19 26.81 -16.91
N LEU A 396 15.08 26.21 -15.72
CA LEU A 396 14.16 25.08 -15.46
C LEU A 396 12.71 25.55 -15.42
N GLU A 397 12.45 26.66 -14.73
CA GLU A 397 11.11 27.26 -14.68
C GLU A 397 10.63 27.72 -16.07
N GLU A 398 11.56 28.15 -16.94
CA GLU A 398 11.30 28.51 -18.34
C GLU A 398 11.16 27.31 -19.30
N ARG A 399 11.65 26.11 -18.95
CA ARG A 399 11.62 24.91 -19.83
C ARG A 399 10.61 23.85 -19.42
N ILE A 400 10.43 23.61 -18.12
CA ILE A 400 9.56 22.55 -17.56
C ILE A 400 8.64 23.04 -16.43
N GLY A 401 8.86 24.24 -15.91
CA GLY A 401 8.06 24.81 -14.83
C GLY A 401 6.71 25.40 -15.24
N SER A 402 6.10 26.14 -14.32
CA SER A 402 4.75 26.70 -14.50
C SER A 402 4.67 27.68 -15.68
N LYS A 403 5.72 28.50 -15.90
CA LYS A 403 5.81 29.41 -17.04
C LYS A 403 5.84 28.65 -18.37
N ALA A 404 6.62 27.57 -18.45
CA ALA A 404 6.73 26.74 -19.65
C ALA A 404 5.40 26.08 -20.03
N VAL A 405 4.70 25.49 -19.05
CA VAL A 405 3.37 24.89 -19.24
C VAL A 405 2.39 25.93 -19.78
N ASN A 406 2.27 27.10 -19.13
CA ASN A 406 1.36 28.15 -19.56
C ASN A 406 1.70 28.69 -20.96
N ALA A 407 2.99 28.83 -21.30
CA ALA A 407 3.42 29.29 -22.62
C ALA A 407 3.07 28.29 -23.74
N VAL A 408 3.25 26.98 -23.50
CA VAL A 408 2.93 25.94 -24.49
C VAL A 408 1.41 25.71 -24.63
N MET A 409 0.66 25.75 -23.53
CA MET A 409 -0.81 25.71 -23.58
C MET A 409 -1.41 26.92 -24.32
N ALA A 410 -0.79 28.10 -24.24
CA ALA A 410 -1.19 29.28 -25.01
C ALA A 410 -0.74 29.22 -26.49
N ALA A 411 0.32 28.46 -26.80
CA ALA A 411 0.88 28.31 -28.14
C ALA A 411 0.10 27.31 -29.02
N ASP A 412 -0.37 26.21 -28.44
CA ASP A 412 -1.10 25.13 -29.14
C ASP A 412 -2.23 24.60 -28.22
N PRO A 413 -3.34 25.35 -28.07
CA PRO A 413 -4.42 25.02 -27.14
C PRO A 413 -5.28 23.81 -27.55
N GLU A 414 -5.21 23.40 -28.82
CA GLU A 414 -5.91 22.21 -29.32
C GLU A 414 -5.19 20.92 -28.87
N THR A 415 -3.85 20.91 -28.89
CA THR A 415 -3.05 19.79 -28.40
C THR A 415 -2.94 19.81 -26.88
N PHE A 416 -2.57 20.95 -26.28
CA PHE A 416 -2.18 21.04 -24.87
C PHE A 416 -3.34 21.53 -23.98
N THR A 417 -4.29 20.63 -23.75
CA THR A 417 -5.56 20.92 -23.04
C THR A 417 -5.53 20.74 -21.52
N ASP A 418 -4.72 19.81 -20.98
CA ASP A 418 -4.49 19.64 -19.54
C ASP A 418 -3.07 20.07 -19.14
N PRO A 419 -2.91 20.89 -18.07
CA PRO A 419 -1.60 21.31 -17.60
C PRO A 419 -0.65 20.16 -17.25
N ALA A 420 -1.12 19.09 -16.60
CA ALA A 420 -0.21 18.02 -16.18
C ALA A 420 0.24 17.12 -17.33
N ASN A 421 -0.61 16.89 -18.34
CA ASN A 421 -0.24 16.20 -19.57
C ASN A 421 0.75 17.03 -20.40
N THR A 422 0.62 18.37 -20.33
CA THR A 422 1.63 19.30 -20.87
C THR A 422 2.94 19.22 -20.09
N THR A 423 2.91 19.14 -18.75
CA THR A 423 4.11 18.89 -17.92
C THR A 423 4.82 17.60 -18.29
N ASP A 424 4.09 16.49 -18.47
CA ASP A 424 4.67 15.20 -18.87
C ASP A 424 5.42 15.31 -20.20
N PHE A 425 4.79 15.92 -21.22
CA PHE A 425 5.44 16.22 -22.50
C PHE A 425 6.69 17.10 -22.33
N LEU A 426 6.60 18.20 -21.57
CA LEU A 426 7.73 19.11 -21.34
C LEU A 426 8.90 18.43 -20.65
N CYS A 427 8.66 17.54 -19.68
CA CYS A 427 9.73 16.78 -19.02
C CYS A 427 10.41 15.78 -19.95
N ARG A 428 9.65 15.06 -20.81
CA ARG A 428 10.24 14.16 -21.84
C ARG A 428 11.03 14.96 -22.88
N GLN A 429 10.45 16.06 -23.37
CA GLN A 429 11.08 16.99 -24.32
C GLN A 429 12.39 17.58 -23.75
N PHE A 430 12.40 18.01 -22.49
CA PHE A 430 13.60 18.48 -21.79
C PHE A 430 14.69 17.41 -21.74
N LEU A 431 14.37 16.17 -21.36
CA LEU A 431 15.37 15.10 -21.34
C LEU A 431 15.94 14.84 -22.75
N MET A 432 15.11 14.90 -23.79
CA MET A 432 15.57 14.76 -25.18
C MET A 432 16.44 15.93 -25.66
N ASP A 433 16.13 17.17 -25.27
CA ASP A 433 16.89 18.39 -25.63
C ASP A 433 18.25 18.48 -24.91
N TYR A 434 18.50 17.61 -23.93
CA TYR A 434 19.72 17.53 -23.12
C TYR A 434 20.39 16.13 -23.15
N ASP A 435 20.29 15.45 -24.30
CA ASP A 435 21.00 14.19 -24.64
C ASP A 435 20.62 12.96 -23.77
N MET A 436 19.43 12.97 -23.16
CA MET A 436 18.87 11.86 -22.35
C MET A 436 17.60 11.26 -23.00
N GLY A 437 17.50 11.30 -24.34
CA GLY A 437 16.34 10.76 -25.07
C GLY A 437 16.26 9.23 -25.07
N ASP A 438 17.40 8.57 -24.93
CA ASP A 438 17.53 7.12 -24.73
C ASP A 438 16.99 6.67 -23.36
N VAL A 439 17.24 7.44 -22.29
CA VAL A 439 16.62 7.23 -20.96
C VAL A 439 15.10 7.16 -21.08
N VAL A 440 14.49 8.10 -21.81
CA VAL A 440 13.03 8.19 -22.00
C VAL A 440 12.52 6.98 -22.80
N ALA A 441 13.12 6.70 -23.96
CA ALA A 441 12.75 5.57 -24.81
C ALA A 441 12.88 4.22 -24.09
N HIS A 442 13.92 4.03 -23.27
CA HIS A 442 14.07 2.84 -22.45
C HIS A 442 13.02 2.74 -21.34
N ILE A 443 12.66 3.84 -20.68
CA ILE A 443 11.57 3.85 -19.69
C ILE A 443 10.23 3.45 -20.33
N GLU A 444 9.94 3.93 -21.55
CA GLU A 444 8.73 3.58 -22.31
C GLU A 444 8.77 2.15 -22.86
N GLN A 445 9.96 1.61 -23.13
CA GLN A 445 10.16 0.22 -23.51
C GLN A 445 9.97 -0.74 -22.31
N ASP A 446 10.49 -0.37 -21.14
CA ASP A 446 10.58 -1.22 -19.94
C ASP A 446 9.29 -1.23 -19.10
N PHE A 447 8.57 -0.11 -19.02
CA PHE A 447 7.40 0.05 -18.15
C PHE A 447 6.09 0.06 -18.94
N ALA A 448 5.06 -0.59 -18.41
CA ALA A 448 3.72 -0.60 -18.99
C ALA A 448 2.99 0.75 -18.82
N THR A 449 3.41 1.55 -17.83
CA THR A 449 2.86 2.87 -17.51
C THR A 449 3.95 3.74 -16.90
N SER A 450 4.30 4.86 -17.55
CA SER A 450 5.26 5.85 -17.05
C SER A 450 4.73 7.27 -17.22
N ARG A 451 5.01 8.14 -16.24
CA ARG A 451 4.64 9.56 -16.29
C ARG A 451 5.74 10.43 -15.69
N PHE A 452 6.00 11.57 -16.32
CA PHE A 452 7.01 12.52 -15.94
C PHE A 452 6.39 13.73 -15.22
N PHE A 453 7.09 14.23 -14.20
CA PHE A 453 6.64 15.30 -13.31
C PHE A 453 7.73 16.34 -13.09
N ALA A 454 7.31 17.60 -13.06
CA ALA A 454 8.12 18.76 -12.74
C ALA A 454 7.85 19.17 -11.28
N VAL A 455 8.83 19.05 -10.39
CA VAL A 455 8.67 19.21 -8.93
C VAL A 455 9.74 20.10 -8.31
N SER A 456 9.37 20.85 -7.27
CA SER A 456 10.35 21.34 -6.29
C SER A 456 10.00 20.81 -4.90
N SER A 457 10.96 20.14 -4.27
CA SER A 457 10.79 19.56 -2.93
C SER A 457 11.00 20.57 -1.79
N ILE A 458 11.68 21.70 -2.05
CA ILE A 458 12.04 22.71 -1.04
C ILE A 458 11.42 24.08 -1.37
N GLY A 459 11.22 24.40 -2.66
CA GLY A 459 10.73 25.70 -3.13
C GLY A 459 11.81 26.77 -3.26
N HIS A 460 13.00 26.54 -2.72
CA HIS A 460 14.16 27.42 -2.80
C HIS A 460 15.47 26.64 -2.58
N THR A 461 16.58 27.20 -3.06
CA THR A 461 17.95 26.79 -2.74
C THR A 461 18.12 26.45 -1.26
N ALA A 462 18.70 25.28 -0.98
CA ALA A 462 18.76 24.72 0.36
C ALA A 462 19.66 25.56 1.30
N GLY A 463 19.28 25.64 2.58
CA GLY A 463 20.06 26.39 3.59
C GLY A 463 19.79 27.89 3.69
N ASN A 464 18.89 28.46 2.87
CA ASN A 464 18.49 29.88 2.92
C ASN A 464 17.71 30.30 4.19
N GLY A 465 17.61 29.44 5.22
CA GLY A 465 17.00 29.75 6.53
C GLY A 465 15.48 29.97 6.52
N LYS A 466 14.82 29.67 5.42
CA LYS A 466 13.36 29.64 5.27
C LYS A 466 12.81 28.22 5.42
N GLY A 467 11.55 28.09 5.79
CA GLY A 467 10.82 26.82 5.69
C GLY A 467 10.43 26.50 4.25
N PHE A 468 10.16 25.22 3.97
CA PHE A 468 9.86 24.69 2.65
C PHE A 468 8.58 25.31 2.04
N GLU A 469 8.66 25.64 0.75
CA GLU A 469 7.57 26.11 -0.11
C GLU A 469 7.37 25.13 -1.31
N PRO A 470 6.99 23.85 -1.07
CA PRO A 470 7.06 22.79 -2.07
C PRO A 470 6.02 22.93 -3.20
N TYR A 471 6.38 22.50 -4.40
CA TYR A 471 5.56 22.59 -5.61
C TYR A 471 5.45 21.23 -6.32
N ASN A 472 4.22 20.83 -6.68
CA ASN A 472 3.84 19.58 -7.36
C ASN A 472 4.25 18.26 -6.66
N VAL A 473 4.71 18.29 -5.41
CA VAL A 473 5.14 17.09 -4.66
C VAL A 473 4.00 16.06 -4.48
N THR A 474 2.76 16.53 -4.31
CA THR A 474 1.57 15.69 -4.11
C THR A 474 1.10 15.00 -5.39
N ASP A 475 1.07 15.72 -6.53
CA ASP A 475 0.65 15.22 -7.85
C ASP A 475 1.33 13.88 -8.24
N VAL A 476 2.61 13.72 -7.86
CA VAL A 476 3.39 12.49 -8.09
C VAL A 476 2.74 11.26 -7.47
N VAL A 477 2.28 11.38 -6.22
CA VAL A 477 1.69 10.26 -5.47
C VAL A 477 0.20 10.14 -5.74
N ASP A 478 -0.51 11.27 -5.92
CA ASP A 478 -1.90 11.31 -6.38
C ASP A 478 -2.10 10.47 -7.65
N TRP A 479 -1.20 10.58 -8.63
CA TRP A 479 -1.23 9.77 -9.84
C TRP A 479 -1.06 8.26 -9.59
N ILE A 480 -0.14 7.87 -8.69
CA ILE A 480 0.04 6.46 -8.28
C ILE A 480 -1.24 5.96 -7.59
N LEU A 481 -1.89 6.80 -6.77
CA LEU A 481 -3.15 6.46 -6.09
C LEU A 481 -4.33 6.38 -7.05
N ASP A 482 -4.44 7.25 -8.06
CA ASP A 482 -5.49 7.20 -9.09
C ASP A 482 -5.42 5.90 -9.93
N ILE A 483 -4.22 5.33 -10.10
CA ILE A 483 -4.03 4.01 -10.72
C ILE A 483 -4.34 2.87 -9.74
N GLN A 484 -3.82 2.91 -8.52
CA GLN A 484 -3.76 1.73 -7.62
C GLN A 484 -4.82 1.67 -6.53
N ASP A 485 -5.25 2.83 -6.03
CA ASP A 485 -6.26 2.98 -4.99
C ASP A 485 -7.10 4.27 -5.15
N PRO A 486 -8.00 4.34 -6.16
CA PRO A 486 -8.90 5.48 -6.35
C PRO A 486 -9.76 5.81 -5.13
N ALA A 487 -9.95 4.86 -4.21
CA ALA A 487 -10.69 5.07 -2.98
C ALA A 487 -9.85 5.83 -1.92
N LEU A 488 -8.53 5.62 -1.87
CA LEU A 488 -7.65 6.49 -1.08
C LEU A 488 -7.45 7.85 -1.76
N GLY A 489 -7.19 7.87 -3.07
CA GLY A 489 -7.04 9.12 -3.83
C GLY A 489 -8.25 10.04 -3.61
N LYS A 490 -9.46 9.53 -3.83
CA LYS A 490 -10.69 10.29 -3.55
C LYS A 490 -10.83 10.72 -2.08
N ALA A 491 -10.35 9.93 -1.12
CA ALA A 491 -10.41 10.27 0.31
C ALA A 491 -9.41 11.36 0.71
N LEU A 492 -8.31 11.53 -0.06
CA LEU A 492 -7.35 12.64 0.09
C LEU A 492 -7.73 13.87 -0.75
N GLY A 493 -8.78 13.80 -1.57
CA GLY A 493 -9.09 14.85 -2.56
C GLY A 493 -8.07 14.92 -3.71
N ALA A 494 -7.33 13.82 -3.95
CA ALA A 494 -6.25 13.72 -4.92
C ALA A 494 -6.68 14.06 -6.35
N ARG A 495 -5.75 14.60 -7.14
CA ARG A 495 -5.96 14.88 -8.56
C ARG A 495 -6.24 13.60 -9.35
N THR A 496 -7.37 13.56 -10.05
CA THR A 496 -7.67 12.53 -11.05
C THR A 496 -6.99 12.88 -12.37
N TYR A 497 -6.36 11.90 -13.03
CA TYR A 497 -5.65 12.12 -14.29
C TYR A 497 -6.44 11.60 -15.49
N ALA A 498 -6.36 12.33 -16.61
CA ALA A 498 -6.97 11.91 -17.86
C ALA A 498 -6.28 10.64 -18.39
N LYS A 499 -7.08 9.64 -18.79
CA LYS A 499 -6.61 8.40 -19.42
C LYS A 499 -6.30 8.60 -20.91
N ALA A 500 -5.53 9.63 -21.21
CA ALA A 500 -4.92 9.82 -22.51
C ALA A 500 -3.72 8.86 -22.65
N ASP A 501 -3.43 8.44 -23.87
CA ASP A 501 -2.11 7.89 -24.19
C ASP A 501 -1.08 9.02 -24.04
N LEU A 502 0.10 8.69 -23.50
CA LEU A 502 1.19 9.64 -23.24
C LEU A 502 2.45 9.18 -23.98
N PRO A 503 3.26 10.11 -24.52
CA PRO A 503 3.08 11.56 -24.46
C PRO A 503 1.97 12.10 -25.38
N VAL A 504 1.46 13.30 -25.10
CA VAL A 504 0.42 13.98 -25.91
C VAL A 504 0.89 14.23 -27.35
N LYS A 505 2.19 14.42 -27.51
CA LYS A 505 2.92 14.67 -28.75
C LYS A 505 4.29 14.04 -28.58
N GLU A 506 4.78 13.31 -29.58
CA GLU A 506 6.11 12.69 -29.48
C GLU A 506 7.19 13.78 -29.30
N PRO A 507 8.11 13.65 -28.32
CA PRO A 507 9.21 14.58 -28.16
C PRO A 507 10.15 14.48 -29.37
N VAL A 508 10.65 15.61 -29.83
CA VAL A 508 11.63 15.70 -30.93
C VAL A 508 12.62 16.81 -30.58
N TYR A 509 13.91 16.60 -30.83
CA TYR A 509 14.96 17.58 -30.50
C TYR A 509 14.64 18.99 -31.05
N GLY A 510 14.56 19.98 -30.15
CA GLY A 510 14.23 21.37 -30.46
C GLY A 510 12.75 21.68 -30.69
N LEU A 511 11.83 20.73 -30.52
CA LEU A 511 10.38 20.93 -30.72
C LEU A 511 9.78 21.98 -29.76
N PHE A 512 10.32 22.09 -28.54
CA PHE A 512 9.92 23.15 -27.59
C PHE A 512 10.09 24.56 -28.18
N ASP A 513 11.29 24.86 -28.68
CA ASP A 513 11.61 26.17 -29.27
C ASP A 513 10.80 26.42 -30.55
N GLN A 514 10.54 25.37 -31.36
CA GLN A 514 9.68 25.46 -32.53
C GLN A 514 8.24 25.82 -32.17
N ILE A 515 7.65 25.24 -31.12
CA ILE A 515 6.28 25.55 -30.68
C ILE A 515 6.18 27.02 -30.28
N LEU A 516 7.12 27.52 -29.46
CA LEU A 516 7.10 28.90 -28.99
C LEU A 516 7.38 29.92 -30.10
N GLU A 517 8.29 29.61 -31.04
CA GLU A 517 8.58 30.53 -32.15
C GLU A 517 7.43 30.57 -33.17
N ASN A 518 6.79 29.44 -33.47
CA ASN A 518 5.57 29.41 -34.28
C ASN A 518 4.45 30.27 -33.65
N ALA A 519 4.24 30.19 -32.33
CA ALA A 519 3.26 31.00 -31.63
C ALA A 519 3.62 32.51 -31.65
N ARG A 520 4.90 32.88 -31.51
CA ARG A 520 5.36 34.27 -31.67
C ARG A 520 5.07 34.81 -33.07
N VAL A 521 5.38 34.04 -34.12
CA VAL A 521 5.11 34.42 -35.51
C VAL A 521 3.62 34.58 -35.77
N GLN A 522 2.78 33.67 -35.24
CA GLN A 522 1.32 33.77 -35.34
C GLN A 522 0.78 35.00 -34.59
N ALA A 523 1.22 35.25 -33.36
CA ALA A 523 0.81 36.42 -32.58
C ALA A 523 1.24 37.74 -33.25
N ALA A 524 2.45 37.79 -33.82
CA ALA A 524 2.91 38.94 -34.59
C ALA A 524 2.06 39.18 -35.86
N ALA A 525 1.71 38.12 -36.59
CA ALA A 525 0.84 38.21 -37.76
C ALA A 525 -0.59 38.67 -37.40
N GLN A 526 -1.14 38.17 -36.29
CA GLN A 526 -2.45 38.61 -35.77
C GLN A 526 -2.42 40.07 -35.32
N ALA A 527 -1.38 40.51 -34.62
CA ALA A 527 -1.21 41.91 -34.23
C ALA A 527 -1.07 42.83 -35.45
N GLN A 528 -0.32 42.42 -36.47
CA GLN A 528 -0.22 43.15 -37.73
C GLN A 528 -1.58 43.25 -38.44
N ALA A 529 -2.34 42.14 -38.55
CA ALA A 529 -3.67 42.14 -39.14
C ALA A 529 -4.66 43.06 -38.38
N ALA A 530 -4.63 43.03 -37.04
CA ALA A 530 -5.45 43.92 -36.19
C ALA A 530 -5.05 45.40 -36.31
N SER A 531 -3.82 45.70 -36.72
CA SER A 531 -3.33 47.07 -36.93
C SER A 531 -3.58 47.64 -38.33
N GLN A 532 -4.09 46.84 -39.28
CA GLN A 532 -4.49 47.35 -40.60
C GLN A 532 -5.80 48.16 -40.49
N PRO A 533 -5.83 49.43 -40.91
CA PRO A 533 -7.07 50.20 -40.88
C PRO A 533 -8.08 49.62 -41.88
N GLN A 534 -9.30 49.35 -41.41
CA GLN A 534 -10.40 48.92 -42.28
C GLN A 534 -10.64 49.98 -43.37
N ALA A 535 -10.39 49.60 -44.63
CA ALA A 535 -10.66 50.47 -45.77
C ALA A 535 -12.17 50.73 -45.86
N ALA A 536 -12.57 52.00 -45.69
CA ALA A 536 -13.96 52.40 -45.81
C ALA A 536 -14.49 52.08 -47.23
N PRO A 537 -15.76 51.66 -47.37
CA PRO A 537 -16.30 51.29 -48.68
C PRO A 537 -16.31 52.50 -49.62
N SER A 538 -15.62 52.35 -50.76
CA SER A 538 -15.47 53.40 -51.78
C SER A 538 -16.82 53.90 -52.29
N GLN A 539 -16.96 55.22 -52.38
CA GLN A 539 -18.20 55.88 -52.81
C GLN A 539 -18.54 55.59 -54.28
N ALA A 540 -19.83 55.49 -54.59
CA ALA A 540 -20.32 55.36 -55.96
C ALA A 540 -20.27 56.69 -56.74
N THR A 541 -20.08 56.60 -58.05
CA THR A 541 -19.94 57.73 -58.99
C THR A 541 -21.21 58.62 -59.04
N PRO A 542 -21.07 59.96 -59.08
CA PRO A 542 -22.22 60.87 -59.14
C PRO A 542 -22.87 60.93 -60.54
N GLN A 543 -24.18 61.22 -60.56
CA GLN A 543 -24.92 61.69 -61.74
C GLN A 543 -25.36 63.17 -61.57
N PRO A 544 -25.60 63.92 -62.66
CA PRO A 544 -25.81 65.37 -62.62
C PRO A 544 -27.23 65.81 -62.17
N MET A 545 -27.33 67.10 -61.84
CA MET A 545 -28.47 67.75 -61.17
C MET A 545 -29.78 67.84 -62.00
N PRO A 546 -30.93 67.92 -61.31
CA PRO A 546 -32.09 68.70 -61.74
C PRO A 546 -32.12 70.11 -61.10
N THR A 547 -32.70 71.08 -61.81
CA THR A 547 -33.00 72.44 -61.30
C THR A 547 -34.29 72.48 -60.45
N PRO A 548 -34.48 73.50 -59.59
CA PRO A 548 -35.59 73.54 -58.64
C PRO A 548 -36.91 74.04 -59.25
N THR A 549 -38.04 73.56 -58.74
CA THR A 549 -39.39 74.10 -58.99
C THR A 549 -40.22 74.07 -57.68
N GLN A 550 -41.30 74.84 -57.63
CA GLN A 550 -41.91 75.41 -56.41
C GLN A 550 -42.94 74.52 -55.68
N SER A 551 -43.13 74.78 -54.37
CA SER A 551 -44.37 74.60 -53.57
C SER A 551 -44.90 73.16 -53.38
N SER A 552 -45.53 72.73 -52.27
CA SER A 552 -46.32 73.39 -51.21
C SER A 552 -46.54 72.46 -49.99
N SER A 553 -47.06 72.97 -48.85
CA SER A 553 -47.97 72.34 -47.83
C SER A 553 -47.88 70.85 -47.42
N ALA A 554 -48.13 70.41 -46.16
CA ALA A 554 -48.32 71.04 -44.85
C ALA A 554 -48.50 69.96 -43.72
N THR A 555 -48.54 70.39 -42.45
CA THR A 555 -49.22 69.74 -41.27
C THR A 555 -48.71 68.41 -40.65
N THR A 556 -48.11 68.55 -39.45
CA THR A 556 -48.41 67.86 -38.15
C THR A 556 -48.49 66.32 -38.01
N GLY A 557 -47.82 65.77 -36.97
CA GLY A 557 -48.09 64.44 -36.41
C GLY A 557 -47.18 63.99 -35.24
N VAL A 558 -47.61 64.27 -33.99
CA VAL A 558 -47.05 63.80 -32.68
C VAL A 558 -48.29 63.28 -31.91
N PRO A 559 -48.31 62.13 -31.19
CA PRO A 559 -47.46 61.77 -30.04
C PRO A 559 -47.00 60.27 -30.06
N GLU A 560 -46.59 59.54 -29.00
CA GLU A 560 -46.59 59.73 -27.54
C GLU A 560 -45.54 58.85 -26.82
N GLN A 561 -45.46 58.94 -25.48
CA GLN A 561 -44.70 58.07 -24.55
C GLN A 561 -45.52 57.88 -23.25
N PRO A 562 -45.33 56.81 -22.47
CA PRO A 562 -45.25 57.03 -21.01
C PRO A 562 -44.22 56.16 -20.25
N THR A 563 -44.11 56.44 -18.95
CA THR A 563 -43.03 56.05 -18.00
C THR A 563 -43.52 55.25 -16.78
N THR A 564 -42.64 54.46 -16.15
CA THR A 564 -42.59 54.13 -14.68
C THR A 564 -41.32 53.32 -14.37
N ALA A 565 -40.75 53.22 -13.15
CA ALA A 565 -40.66 54.09 -11.95
C ALA A 565 -39.62 53.47 -10.96
N THR A 566 -39.01 54.28 -10.06
CA THR A 566 -38.04 53.88 -9.00
C THR A 566 -38.74 53.62 -7.62
N PRO A 567 -38.12 53.18 -6.48
CA PRO A 567 -36.86 53.68 -5.86
C PRO A 567 -35.96 52.70 -5.02
N THR A 568 -34.89 53.27 -4.45
CA THR A 568 -33.90 52.79 -3.42
C THR A 568 -34.40 53.03 -1.95
N PRO A 569 -33.64 52.89 -0.81
CA PRO A 569 -32.18 52.72 -0.50
C PRO A 569 -31.89 51.43 0.34
N SER A 570 -30.96 51.24 1.32
CA SER A 570 -29.94 51.98 2.15
C SER A 570 -28.98 50.95 2.81
N ALA A 571 -27.65 51.10 3.02
CA ALA A 571 -26.77 52.05 3.76
C ALA A 571 -26.35 51.58 5.19
N TRP A 572 -25.27 52.15 5.76
CA TRP A 572 -24.58 51.87 7.07
C TRP A 572 -23.66 50.63 7.15
N GLY A 573 -22.54 50.57 7.90
CA GLY A 573 -21.76 51.64 8.59
C GLY A 573 -20.94 51.19 9.85
N SER A 574 -19.67 51.62 9.99
CA SER A 574 -18.71 51.42 11.14
C SER A 574 -18.24 49.98 11.47
N SER A 575 -17.03 49.61 11.95
CA SER A 575 -15.77 50.23 12.46
C SER A 575 -15.50 50.15 13.99
N TYR A 576 -14.20 50.26 14.39
CA TYR A 576 -13.56 50.11 15.75
C TYR A 576 -13.25 48.65 16.22
N ALA A 577 -12.25 48.36 17.08
CA ALA A 577 -10.94 48.99 17.41
C ALA A 577 -10.04 48.04 18.26
N GLN A 578 -8.79 48.45 18.56
CA GLN A 578 -7.66 47.61 19.00
C GLN A 578 -7.49 47.34 20.53
N SER A 579 -6.77 46.25 20.82
CA SER A 579 -5.68 46.07 21.83
C SER A 579 -5.88 46.13 23.36
N GLN A 580 -5.22 45.18 24.05
CA GLN A 580 -4.35 45.41 25.24
C GLN A 580 -3.48 44.17 25.57
N THR A 581 -2.46 44.31 26.45
CA THR A 581 -1.37 43.33 26.64
C THR A 581 -0.71 43.37 28.04
N ALA A 582 -0.08 42.25 28.45
CA ALA A 582 0.91 42.11 29.55
C ALA A 582 0.35 42.23 31.01
N PRO A 583 1.09 41.87 32.10
CA PRO A 583 2.53 41.55 32.21
C PRO A 583 2.89 40.24 32.97
N ASN A 584 4.19 40.07 33.29
CA ASN A 584 4.87 38.87 33.84
C ASN A 584 5.87 39.24 34.97
N PRO A 585 6.24 38.30 35.88
CA PRO A 585 7.50 38.36 36.65
C PRO A 585 8.36 37.05 36.64
N GLN A 586 9.65 37.17 36.98
CA GLN A 586 10.67 36.07 37.12
C GLN A 586 11.25 36.09 38.59
N PRO A 587 12.45 35.56 38.96
CA PRO A 587 13.38 34.53 38.36
C PRO A 587 14.05 33.51 39.37
N GLU A 588 14.60 32.40 38.84
CA GLU A 588 15.86 31.68 39.24
C GLU A 588 16.11 31.14 40.70
N PRO A 589 17.21 30.38 41.04
CA PRO A 589 18.48 30.10 40.32
C PRO A 589 19.02 28.63 40.23
N ALA A 590 20.19 28.53 39.58
CA ALA A 590 20.91 27.37 39.05
C ALA A 590 21.62 26.38 40.02
N SER A 591 22.02 25.21 39.49
CA SER A 591 23.24 24.48 39.91
C SER A 591 23.76 23.43 38.90
N GLN A 592 25.08 23.37 38.72
CA GLN A 592 25.93 22.31 38.13
C GLN A 592 27.26 22.29 38.96
N PRO A 593 28.15 21.25 38.96
CA PRO A 593 28.48 20.37 37.84
C PRO A 593 28.83 18.87 38.18
N GLN A 594 29.41 18.21 37.17
CA GLN A 594 30.12 16.90 37.11
C GLN A 594 31.19 16.65 38.23
N PRO A 595 31.65 15.38 38.49
CA PRO A 595 32.49 14.63 37.54
C PRO A 595 32.44 13.08 37.50
N ALA A 596 33.19 12.58 36.50
CA ALA A 596 33.40 11.22 36.03
C ALA A 596 33.88 10.14 37.03
N ARG A 597 33.78 8.87 36.57
CA ARG A 597 34.70 7.81 37.00
C ARG A 597 35.14 6.94 35.80
N THR A 598 36.45 6.93 35.55
CA THR A 598 37.14 6.11 34.53
C THR A 598 37.69 4.81 35.15
N VAL A 599 38.54 4.07 34.41
CA VAL A 599 39.14 2.74 34.75
C VAL A 599 38.13 1.60 34.48
N GLU A 600 38.46 0.51 33.76
CA GLU A 600 39.76 -0.16 33.57
C GLU A 600 40.00 -0.72 32.14
N PRO A 601 41.26 -0.83 31.66
CA PRO A 601 41.61 -1.48 30.38
C PRO A 601 42.45 -2.77 30.54
N ALA A 602 42.18 -3.83 29.75
CA ALA A 602 43.15 -4.92 29.52
C ALA A 602 42.80 -5.84 28.33
N GLY A 603 43.73 -5.96 27.36
CA GLY A 603 43.89 -7.12 26.46
C GLY A 603 42.80 -7.39 25.39
N SER A 604 43.08 -8.16 24.33
CA SER A 604 44.40 -8.56 23.78
C SER A 604 44.21 -9.12 22.36
N SER A 605 45.03 -8.67 21.40
CA SER A 605 45.02 -9.21 20.03
C SER A 605 45.54 -10.65 19.96
N PRO A 606 44.97 -11.48 19.07
CA PRO A 606 45.75 -12.45 18.31
C PRO A 606 45.73 -12.13 16.81
N SER A 607 46.81 -12.52 16.12
CA SER A 607 46.95 -12.41 14.65
C SER A 607 46.54 -13.76 13.97
N PRO A 608 46.69 -13.97 12.64
CA PRO A 608 45.54 -14.35 11.82
C PRO A 608 45.47 -15.86 11.52
N ALA A 609 44.29 -16.44 11.73
CA ALA A 609 44.02 -17.84 11.39
C ALA A 609 43.41 -17.99 9.98
N GLN A 610 44.25 -18.49 9.06
CA GLN A 610 43.98 -19.35 7.91
C GLN A 610 42.71 -19.16 7.05
N LEU A 611 42.94 -19.13 5.73
CA LEU A 611 41.94 -19.06 4.67
C LEU A 611 41.25 -20.41 4.46
N GLU A 612 40.00 -20.58 4.93
CA GLU A 612 39.15 -21.72 4.55
C GLU A 612 38.16 -21.35 3.43
N THR A 613 38.01 -22.23 2.45
CA THR A 613 37.14 -22.02 1.28
C THR A 613 35.66 -22.28 1.62
N PRO A 614 34.72 -21.42 1.20
CA PRO A 614 33.31 -21.59 1.52
C PRO A 614 32.69 -22.79 0.77
N PRO A 615 31.86 -23.62 1.42
CA PRO A 615 31.21 -24.76 0.78
C PRO A 615 30.14 -24.34 -0.24
N ALA A 616 29.92 -25.18 -1.25
CA ALA A 616 29.08 -24.86 -2.41
C ALA A 616 27.60 -24.62 -2.06
N LYS A 617 26.99 -23.62 -2.71
CA LYS A 617 25.57 -23.22 -2.53
C LYS A 617 24.60 -24.40 -2.80
N PRO A 618 23.79 -24.84 -1.81
CA PRO A 618 22.72 -25.81 -2.08
C PRO A 618 21.59 -25.17 -2.89
N LYS A 619 21.14 -25.83 -3.96
CA LYS A 619 20.01 -25.36 -4.79
C LYS A 619 18.71 -25.38 -3.96
N ARG A 620 18.04 -24.23 -3.82
CA ARG A 620 16.72 -24.13 -3.15
C ARG A 620 15.67 -24.97 -3.91
N PRO A 621 14.92 -25.86 -3.24
CA PRO A 621 13.71 -26.45 -3.81
C PRO A 621 12.54 -25.46 -3.73
N VAL A 622 11.70 -25.43 -4.77
CA VAL A 622 10.48 -24.60 -4.80
C VAL A 622 9.41 -25.20 -3.89
N SER A 623 8.88 -24.41 -2.96
CA SER A 623 7.88 -24.85 -1.97
C SER A 623 6.44 -24.52 -2.42
N PRO A 624 5.44 -25.40 -2.23
CA PRO A 624 4.23 -25.42 -3.06
C PRO A 624 3.05 -24.54 -2.57
N LEU A 625 3.30 -23.45 -1.84
CA LEU A 625 2.25 -22.63 -1.20
C LEU A 625 1.89 -21.32 -1.91
N ALA A 626 2.47 -21.05 -3.08
CA ALA A 626 1.99 -19.98 -3.97
C ALA A 626 0.75 -20.45 -4.78
N PRO A 627 -0.28 -19.60 -4.97
CA PRO A 627 -1.43 -19.95 -5.80
C PRO A 627 -1.02 -20.03 -7.28
N ARG A 628 -0.96 -21.25 -7.83
CA ARG A 628 -0.68 -21.45 -9.26
C ARG A 628 -1.80 -20.84 -10.12
N ARG A 629 -1.54 -19.69 -10.76
CA ARG A 629 -2.37 -19.16 -11.85
C ARG A 629 -2.53 -20.26 -12.94
N PRO A 630 -3.73 -20.46 -13.53
CA PRO A 630 -3.92 -21.48 -14.57
C PRO A 630 -3.14 -21.12 -15.84
N GLN A 631 -2.39 -22.07 -16.38
CA GLN A 631 -1.72 -21.90 -17.68
C GLN A 631 -2.75 -21.88 -18.82
N PRO A 632 -2.62 -21.00 -19.83
CA PRO A 632 -3.48 -21.04 -21.00
C PRO A 632 -3.23 -22.32 -21.80
N ARG A 633 -4.28 -23.10 -22.07
CA ARG A 633 -4.20 -24.23 -23.00
C ARG A 633 -3.84 -23.69 -24.40
N LYS A 634 -2.65 -24.06 -24.90
CA LYS A 634 -2.40 -24.03 -26.34
C LYS A 634 -3.44 -24.93 -27.01
N ARG A 635 -4.14 -24.41 -28.02
CA ARG A 635 -4.85 -25.23 -28.99
C ARG A 635 -3.87 -25.66 -30.07
N HIS A 636 -4.02 -26.89 -30.54
CA HIS A 636 -3.66 -27.26 -31.90
C HIS A 636 -4.80 -26.84 -32.84
#